data_AF-A0A7L3BEK7-F1
#
_entry.id   AF-A0A7L3BEK7-F1
#
_cell.length_a   1.000
_cell.length_b   1.000
_cell.length_c   1.000
_cell.angle_alpha   90.00
_cell.angle_beta   90.00
_cell.angle_gamma   90.00
#
_symmetry.space_group_name_H-M   'P 1'
#
loop_
_entity.id
_entity.type
_entity.pdbx_description
1 polymer ?
#
loop_
_entity_poly.entity_id
_entity_poly.type
_entity_poly.pdbx_seq_one_letter_code
_entity_poly.pdbx_strand_id
1 'polypeptide(L)'
;PACSGCPVTPSLPFSGRPCERVMAASKPVDAGGGGGSGGTGLSRWQLALVLGAPILLGAGALYLWGRRAARRGGKGASERKTPEGRASPGPCGGGGAGQPDGPGHEETSPLGRAQAAKNKGNKYFKAGKYEQAIQCYTEAISLCPPEKNLDLSTFYQNRAAAYEQLQKWTEVAQDCTKAVELNPKYVKALFRRAKAHEKLDNKKECLEDVTAVCILEAFQNQQSMLLADKVLKLLGKEKAKEKYKNREPLMPSPQFIKSYFSSFTDDIISQPLLKGEKSDEDKDKEGEASEVKENSGYLRAKQYMEEENYDKIISESTKEIEAKGKYMAEALLLRATFYLLIGNANAAKPDLDQVISMEDANVKLRANALIKRGSMYMQQQQPVLSTQDFNMAADIDPQNADVYHHRGQVRNIRD
;
A
#
# COMPACT_ATOMS: atom_id res chain seq x y z
N PRO A 1 60.83 16.68 -13.23
CA PRO A 1 59.89 17.75 -13.62
C PRO A 1 58.95 18.07 -12.46
N ALA A 2 59.29 19.14 -11.75
CA ALA A 2 58.57 19.69 -10.61
C ALA A 2 57.49 20.70 -11.05
N CYS A 3 56.62 21.05 -10.08
CA CYS A 3 55.76 22.24 -10.02
C CYS A 3 54.52 22.23 -10.93
N SER A 4 53.35 22.80 -10.64
CA SER A 4 52.77 23.61 -9.54
C SER A 4 51.37 24.01 -10.09
N GLY A 5 50.25 23.95 -9.36
CA GLY A 5 49.82 25.04 -8.49
C GLY A 5 48.31 25.30 -8.65
N CYS A 6 47.56 25.26 -7.55
CA CYS A 6 46.38 26.12 -7.34
C CYS A 6 46.89 27.55 -7.07
N PRO A 7 46.07 28.62 -7.26
CA PRO A 7 45.28 29.12 -6.13
C PRO A 7 43.97 29.91 -6.45
N VAL A 8 43.03 29.83 -5.49
CA VAL A 8 42.31 30.94 -4.80
C VAL A 8 41.15 31.71 -5.49
N THR A 9 40.05 31.74 -4.73
CA THR A 9 38.85 32.60 -4.74
C THR A 9 39.12 34.11 -4.57
N PRO A 10 38.15 34.98 -4.90
CA PRO A 10 37.75 35.97 -3.89
C PRO A 10 36.25 36.26 -3.78
N SER A 11 35.92 36.85 -2.62
CA SER A 11 34.66 37.24 -2.00
C SER A 11 33.97 38.50 -2.54
N LEU A 12 32.62 38.48 -2.57
CA LEU A 12 31.58 39.49 -2.17
C LEU A 12 31.84 41.02 -2.31
N PRO A 13 30.82 41.88 -2.62
CA PRO A 13 29.75 42.22 -1.64
C PRO A 13 28.32 42.63 -2.14
N PHE A 14 27.42 42.62 -1.15
CA PHE A 14 26.07 43.21 -0.92
C PHE A 14 25.42 44.24 -1.88
N SER A 15 24.11 44.09 -2.18
CA SER A 15 22.98 44.83 -1.55
C SER A 15 21.65 44.73 -2.35
N GLY A 16 20.48 44.69 -1.65
CA GLY A 16 19.15 45.02 -2.19
C GLY A 16 18.02 43.97 -2.02
N ARG A 17 17.15 44.13 -0.99
CA ARG A 17 15.84 43.45 -0.80
C ARG A 17 14.73 44.14 -1.65
N PRO A 18 13.49 43.59 -1.81
CA PRO A 18 12.41 43.54 -0.78
C PRO A 18 11.64 42.18 -0.69
N CYS A 19 11.34 41.68 0.52
CA CYS A 19 10.01 41.56 1.18
C CYS A 19 8.95 40.63 0.51
N GLU A 20 8.65 39.47 1.11
CA GLU A 20 7.35 39.23 1.81
C GLU A 20 7.26 37.88 2.58
N ARG A 21 6.84 38.01 3.85
CA ARG A 21 6.06 37.13 4.74
C ARG A 21 6.35 35.60 4.84
N VAL A 22 6.97 35.25 5.97
CA VAL A 22 6.89 33.94 6.63
C VAL A 22 5.96 34.06 7.85
N MET A 23 4.95 33.20 7.96
CA MET A 23 4.18 33.02 9.20
C MET A 23 4.87 31.97 10.07
N ALA A 24 5.22 32.36 11.31
CA ALA A 24 5.78 31.50 12.34
C ALA A 24 4.67 30.73 13.07
N ALA A 25 4.87 29.43 13.25
CA ALA A 25 4.04 28.58 14.09
C ALA A 25 4.51 28.65 15.56
N SER A 26 3.65 29.13 16.43
CA SER A 26 3.86 29.22 17.88
C SER A 26 3.59 27.88 18.57
N LYS A 27 4.49 27.48 19.48
CA LYS A 27 4.34 26.33 20.39
C LYS A 27 3.16 26.55 21.36
N PRO A 28 2.43 25.49 21.79
CA PRO A 28 1.50 25.61 22.90
C PRO A 28 2.23 25.55 24.25
N VAL A 29 1.79 26.40 25.16
CA VAL A 29 2.23 26.53 26.56
C VAL A 29 1.39 25.62 27.43
N ASP A 30 2.04 24.86 28.30
CA ASP A 30 1.41 24.09 29.38
C ASP A 30 0.77 25.02 30.41
N ALA A 31 -0.46 24.73 30.81
CA ALA A 31 -1.12 25.35 31.95
C ALA A 31 -1.48 24.26 32.97
N GLY A 32 -0.67 24.16 34.02
CA GLY A 32 -1.01 23.45 35.25
C GLY A 32 -1.74 24.37 36.25
N GLY A 33 -2.80 23.83 36.84
CA GLY A 33 -3.15 23.99 38.26
C GLY A 33 -3.84 25.26 38.74
N GLY A 34 -5.01 25.10 39.37
CA GLY A 34 -5.46 26.01 40.44
C GLY A 34 -6.98 26.25 40.59
N GLY A 35 -7.64 25.42 41.41
CA GLY A 35 -8.61 25.81 42.47
C GLY A 35 -9.89 26.62 42.17
N GLY A 36 -11.03 26.12 42.68
CA GLY A 36 -12.01 26.97 43.38
C GLY A 36 -13.41 27.14 42.77
N SER A 37 -14.34 26.25 43.17
CA SER A 37 -15.76 26.46 43.51
C SER A 37 -16.67 27.42 42.71
N GLY A 38 -17.79 26.86 42.22
CA GLY A 38 -19.11 27.53 42.28
C GLY A 38 -19.83 27.75 40.94
N GLY A 39 -20.66 26.79 40.52
CA GLY A 39 -21.64 27.01 39.45
C GLY A 39 -22.10 25.70 38.80
N THR A 40 -23.34 25.30 39.05
CA THR A 40 -23.99 24.13 38.44
C THR A 40 -24.07 24.31 36.91
N GLY A 41 -23.20 23.63 36.16
CA GLY A 41 -23.20 23.62 34.70
C GLY A 41 -23.11 22.19 34.18
N LEU A 42 -24.00 21.82 33.26
CA LEU A 42 -24.04 20.49 32.63
C LEU A 42 -22.67 20.14 32.03
N SER A 43 -22.22 18.91 32.29
CA SER A 43 -20.95 18.39 31.78
C SER A 43 -20.93 18.34 30.24
N ARG A 44 -19.73 18.38 29.63
CA ARG A 44 -19.56 18.43 28.17
C ARG A 44 -20.30 17.34 27.40
N TRP A 45 -20.46 16.14 27.97
CA TRP A 45 -21.22 15.05 27.36
C TRP A 45 -22.74 15.21 27.51
N GLN A 46 -23.22 15.84 28.59
CA GLN A 46 -24.63 16.20 28.73
C GLN A 46 -25.03 17.30 27.74
N LEU A 47 -24.15 18.28 27.50
CA LEU A 47 -24.33 19.27 26.41
C LEU A 47 -24.35 18.61 25.02
N ALA A 48 -23.51 17.61 24.78
CA ALA A 48 -23.51 16.86 23.52
C ALA A 48 -24.81 16.07 23.30
N LEU A 49 -25.42 15.52 24.36
CA LEU A 49 -26.72 14.86 24.27
C LEU A 49 -27.88 15.84 24.05
N VAL A 50 -27.88 16.97 24.75
CA VAL A 50 -28.93 18.01 24.63
C VAL A 50 -28.90 18.68 23.25
N LEU A 51 -27.72 18.88 22.66
CA LEU A 51 -27.59 19.48 21.33
C LEU A 51 -27.68 18.43 20.19
N GLY A 52 -27.19 17.21 20.41
CA GLY A 52 -27.14 16.16 19.38
C GLY A 52 -28.50 15.50 19.11
N ALA A 53 -29.31 15.29 20.16
CA ALA A 53 -30.62 14.67 20.03
C ALA A 53 -31.61 15.45 19.13
N PRO A 54 -31.79 16.78 19.27
CA PRO A 54 -32.70 17.53 18.40
C PRO A 54 -32.20 17.63 16.95
N ILE A 55 -30.89 17.63 16.70
CA ILE A 55 -30.32 17.64 15.35
C ILE A 55 -30.59 16.30 14.64
N LEU A 56 -30.39 15.18 15.34
CA LEU A 56 -30.66 13.85 14.79
C LEU A 56 -32.15 13.62 14.53
N LEU A 57 -33.02 14.09 15.43
CA LEU A 57 -34.47 14.03 15.23
C LEU A 57 -34.93 14.94 14.08
N GLY A 58 -34.36 16.14 13.95
CA GLY A 58 -34.64 17.06 12.84
C GLY A 58 -34.22 16.52 11.48
N ALA A 59 -33.01 15.94 11.39
CA ALA A 59 -32.52 15.30 10.17
C ALA A 59 -33.35 14.06 9.80
N GLY A 60 -33.75 13.25 10.79
CA GLY A 60 -34.63 12.10 10.60
C GLY A 60 -36.03 12.52 10.11
N ALA A 61 -36.60 13.59 10.67
CA ALA A 61 -37.89 14.14 10.25
C ALA A 61 -37.85 14.68 8.81
N LEU A 62 -36.80 15.43 8.44
CA LEU A 62 -36.60 15.92 7.07
C LEU A 62 -36.43 14.78 6.06
N TYR A 63 -35.68 13.74 6.41
CA TYR A 63 -35.52 12.55 5.58
C TYR A 63 -36.85 11.81 5.36
N LEU A 64 -37.64 11.63 6.42
CA LEU A 64 -38.96 10.99 6.33
C LEU A 64 -39.98 11.84 5.57
N TRP A 65 -39.88 13.18 5.66
CA TRP A 65 -40.77 14.09 4.95
C TRP A 65 -40.46 14.13 3.45
N GLY A 66 -39.17 14.17 3.06
CA GLY A 66 -38.75 14.00 1.66
C GLY A 66 -39.17 12.66 1.06
N ARG A 67 -39.13 11.58 1.86
CA ARG A 67 -39.58 10.24 1.43
C ARG A 67 -41.11 10.13 1.32
N ARG A 68 -41.86 10.89 2.14
CA ARG A 68 -43.34 11.01 2.01
C ARG A 68 -43.75 11.85 0.81
N ALA A 69 -43.00 12.91 0.48
CA ALA A 69 -43.23 13.72 -0.72
C ALA A 69 -42.98 12.90 -2.00
N ALA A 70 -41.92 12.10 -2.04
CA ALA A 70 -41.63 11.18 -3.16
C ALA A 70 -42.72 10.11 -3.37
N ARG A 71 -43.39 9.65 -2.29
CA ARG A 71 -44.52 8.70 -2.38
C ARG A 71 -45.83 9.31 -2.85
N ARG A 72 -46.01 10.64 -2.77
CA ARG A 72 -47.21 11.32 -3.32
C ARG A 72 -47.08 11.66 -4.81
N GLY A 73 -45.88 11.61 -5.39
CA GLY A 73 -45.64 11.90 -6.81
C GLY A 73 -45.63 10.66 -7.75
N GLY A 74 -45.85 9.45 -7.24
CA GLY A 74 -45.70 8.21 -8.00
C GLY A 74 -46.99 7.43 -8.19
N LYS A 75 -47.86 7.87 -9.12
CA LYS A 75 -48.85 6.99 -9.79
C LYS A 75 -48.91 7.38 -11.27
N GLY A 76 -48.32 6.53 -12.12
CA GLY A 76 -48.52 6.58 -13.56
C GLY A 76 -47.39 5.92 -14.36
N ALA A 77 -47.76 4.89 -15.12
CA ALA A 77 -47.04 4.24 -16.22
C ALA A 77 -46.20 2.98 -15.92
N SER A 78 -46.79 1.89 -16.42
CA SER A 78 -46.41 0.48 -16.48
C SER A 78 -45.11 0.15 -17.19
N GLU A 79 -44.56 -1.00 -16.81
CA GLU A 79 -43.41 -1.73 -17.36
C GLU A 79 -43.37 -1.88 -18.89
N ARG A 80 -42.15 -1.88 -19.45
CA ARG A 80 -41.77 -2.87 -20.47
C ARG A 80 -40.27 -3.20 -20.41
N LYS A 81 -40.02 -4.51 -20.33
CA LYS A 81 -38.72 -5.20 -20.35
C LYS A 81 -38.03 -5.06 -21.72
N THR A 82 -36.70 -5.11 -21.70
CA THR A 82 -35.83 -5.36 -22.85
C THR A 82 -36.10 -6.74 -23.48
N PRO A 83 -35.70 -6.93 -24.75
CA PRO A 83 -34.60 -7.85 -24.96
C PRO A 83 -33.59 -7.43 -26.04
N GLU A 84 -32.42 -8.07 -25.93
CA GLU A 84 -31.30 -8.08 -26.87
C GLU A 84 -31.65 -8.81 -28.18
N GLY A 85 -30.86 -8.54 -29.24
CA GLY A 85 -30.48 -9.59 -30.21
C GLY A 85 -30.91 -9.45 -31.68
N ARG A 86 -29.90 -9.41 -32.56
CA ARG A 86 -29.80 -9.98 -33.93
C ARG A 86 -30.65 -9.42 -35.09
N ALA A 87 -29.90 -8.90 -36.08
CA ALA A 87 -29.92 -9.17 -37.54
C ALA A 87 -31.24 -9.39 -38.31
N SER A 88 -31.57 -8.42 -39.19
CA SER A 88 -32.15 -8.47 -40.58
C SER A 88 -33.48 -9.24 -40.85
N PRO A 89 -34.18 -9.09 -42.01
CA PRO A 89 -34.40 -7.95 -42.95
C PRO A 89 -35.90 -7.74 -43.39
N GLY A 90 -36.21 -6.56 -43.98
CA GLY A 90 -37.30 -6.30 -44.98
C GLY A 90 -38.74 -6.00 -44.47
N PRO A 91 -39.71 -5.58 -45.32
CA PRO A 91 -39.65 -4.94 -46.65
C PRO A 91 -40.53 -3.65 -46.79
N CYS A 92 -40.51 -3.08 -48.00
CA CYS A 92 -41.15 -1.88 -48.52
C CYS A 92 -42.67 -1.71 -48.29
N GLY A 93 -43.15 -0.46 -48.34
CA GLY A 93 -44.50 -0.14 -48.82
C GLY A 93 -45.11 1.19 -48.35
N GLY A 94 -45.30 2.13 -49.29
CA GLY A 94 -46.16 3.32 -49.17
C GLY A 94 -45.35 4.62 -49.09
N GLY A 95 -45.22 5.47 -50.12
CA GLY A 95 -46.18 5.81 -51.16
C GLY A 95 -46.76 7.20 -50.86
N GLY A 96 -45.98 8.25 -51.12
CA GLY A 96 -46.40 9.64 -50.96
C GLY A 96 -45.56 10.52 -51.88
N ALA A 97 -46.10 10.80 -53.06
CA ALA A 97 -45.49 11.64 -54.08
C ALA A 97 -45.58 13.12 -53.70
N GLY A 98 -44.44 13.77 -53.58
CA GLY A 98 -44.23 15.22 -53.70
C GLY A 98 -43.12 15.44 -54.74
N GLN A 99 -43.30 16.46 -55.58
CA GLN A 99 -42.57 16.73 -56.83
C GLN A 99 -41.03 16.85 -56.73
N PRO A 100 -40.31 16.68 -57.86
CA PRO A 100 -38.86 16.71 -57.91
C PRO A 100 -38.35 18.14 -58.15
N ASP A 101 -37.83 18.77 -57.11
CA ASP A 101 -37.03 19.99 -57.26
C ASP A 101 -35.54 19.62 -57.37
N GLY A 102 -34.99 19.78 -58.59
CA GLY A 102 -33.60 20.12 -58.98
C GLY A 102 -32.36 19.45 -58.33
N PRO A 103 -31.28 19.17 -59.09
CA PRO A 103 -30.03 18.67 -58.53
C PRO A 103 -29.26 19.82 -57.86
N GLY A 104 -29.51 20.04 -56.57
CA GLY A 104 -28.85 21.08 -55.77
C GLY A 104 -28.04 20.46 -54.63
N HIS A 105 -26.73 20.37 -54.81
CA HIS A 105 -25.67 20.27 -53.79
C HIS A 105 -26.09 19.82 -52.36
N GLU A 106 -25.92 18.53 -52.05
CA GLU A 106 -25.67 18.10 -50.66
C GLU A 106 -24.28 18.61 -50.22
N GLU A 107 -24.17 19.90 -49.90
CA GLU A 107 -23.07 20.36 -49.07
C GLU A 107 -23.29 19.85 -47.64
N THR A 108 -22.92 18.59 -47.43
CA THR A 108 -22.75 18.04 -46.08
C THR A 108 -21.90 19.01 -45.27
N SER A 109 -22.46 19.50 -44.15
CA SER A 109 -21.77 20.43 -43.26
C SER A 109 -20.38 19.90 -42.88
N PRO A 110 -19.39 20.75 -42.55
CA PRO A 110 -18.05 20.29 -42.17
C PRO A 110 -18.07 19.19 -41.10
N LEU A 111 -18.97 19.30 -40.13
CA LEU A 111 -19.22 18.29 -39.12
C LEU A 111 -19.80 16.98 -39.70
N GLY A 112 -20.74 17.07 -40.65
CA GLY A 112 -21.27 15.91 -41.38
C GLY A 112 -20.19 15.14 -42.14
N ARG A 113 -19.26 15.87 -42.80
CA ARG A 113 -18.10 15.26 -43.48
C ARG A 113 -17.14 14.61 -42.48
N ALA A 114 -16.84 15.27 -41.36
CA ALA A 114 -16.02 14.70 -40.29
C ALA A 114 -16.63 13.41 -39.72
N GLN A 115 -17.96 13.39 -39.53
CA GLN A 115 -18.67 12.22 -39.02
C GLN A 115 -18.69 11.07 -40.03
N ALA A 116 -18.81 11.37 -41.33
CA ALA A 116 -18.66 10.39 -42.39
C ALA A 116 -17.25 9.78 -42.42
N ALA A 117 -16.21 10.61 -42.28
CA ALA A 117 -14.81 10.17 -42.20
C ALA A 117 -14.57 9.28 -40.97
N LYS A 118 -15.11 9.64 -39.79
CA LYS A 118 -15.08 8.76 -38.59
C LYS A 118 -15.76 7.42 -38.87
N ASN A 119 -16.93 7.41 -39.48
CA ASN A 119 -17.65 6.17 -39.78
C ASN A 119 -16.88 5.29 -40.78
N LYS A 120 -16.18 5.90 -41.75
CA LYS A 120 -15.26 5.20 -42.66
C LYS A 120 -14.07 4.60 -41.89
N GLY A 121 -13.47 5.36 -40.97
CA GLY A 121 -12.42 4.86 -40.05
C GLY A 121 -12.88 3.68 -39.21
N ASN A 122 -14.10 3.73 -38.67
CA ASN A 122 -14.70 2.63 -37.90
C ASN A 122 -14.84 1.34 -38.74
N LYS A 123 -15.18 1.46 -40.04
CA LYS A 123 -15.25 0.31 -40.96
C LYS A 123 -13.86 -0.32 -41.15
N TYR A 124 -12.83 0.49 -41.37
CA TYR A 124 -11.45 -0.01 -41.50
C TYR A 124 -10.92 -0.60 -40.18
N PHE A 125 -11.24 0.02 -39.04
CA PHE A 125 -10.87 -0.49 -37.73
C PHE A 125 -11.46 -1.88 -37.47
N LYS A 126 -12.75 -2.08 -37.77
CA LYS A 126 -13.41 -3.39 -37.68
C LYS A 126 -12.84 -4.42 -38.65
N ALA A 127 -12.33 -3.98 -39.81
CA ALA A 127 -11.67 -4.83 -40.79
C ALA A 127 -10.18 -5.11 -40.46
N GLY A 128 -9.67 -4.65 -39.31
CA GLY A 128 -8.27 -4.82 -38.91
C GLY A 128 -7.26 -3.96 -39.69
N LYS A 129 -7.73 -3.06 -40.56
CA LYS A 129 -6.88 -2.16 -41.36
C LYS A 129 -6.59 -0.87 -40.61
N TYR A 130 -5.77 -0.97 -39.55
CA TYR A 130 -5.59 0.13 -38.59
C TYR A 130 -4.92 1.38 -39.16
N GLU A 131 -3.97 1.24 -40.09
CA GLU A 131 -3.33 2.40 -40.74
C GLU A 131 -4.32 3.22 -41.58
N GLN A 132 -5.19 2.54 -42.33
CA GLN A 132 -6.26 3.19 -43.09
C GLN A 132 -7.30 3.83 -42.16
N ALA A 133 -7.59 3.19 -41.02
CA ALA A 133 -8.45 3.78 -40.00
C ALA A 133 -7.86 5.08 -39.43
N ILE A 134 -6.54 5.11 -39.15
CA ILE A 134 -5.83 6.30 -38.68
C ILE A 134 -5.91 7.45 -39.69
N GLN A 135 -5.74 7.15 -40.98
CA GLN A 135 -5.89 8.16 -42.04
C GLN A 135 -7.30 8.76 -42.03
N CYS A 136 -8.35 7.93 -41.99
CA CYS A 136 -9.74 8.38 -41.93
C CYS A 136 -10.07 9.16 -40.64
N TYR A 137 -9.53 8.78 -39.48
CA TYR A 137 -9.73 9.55 -38.25
C TYR A 137 -8.96 10.87 -38.28
N THR A 138 -7.79 10.91 -38.90
CA THR A 138 -7.03 12.16 -39.10
C THR A 138 -7.75 13.12 -40.02
N GLU A 139 -8.36 12.61 -41.10
CA GLU A 139 -9.28 13.36 -41.96
C GLU A 139 -10.48 13.90 -41.15
N ALA A 140 -11.10 13.06 -40.31
CA ALA A 140 -12.20 13.49 -39.44
C ALA A 140 -11.79 14.63 -38.47
N ILE A 141 -10.60 14.55 -37.88
CA ILE A 141 -10.05 15.60 -37.01
C ILE A 141 -9.83 16.89 -37.79
N SER A 142 -9.32 16.81 -39.03
CA SER A 142 -9.04 18.00 -39.87
C SER A 142 -10.31 18.71 -40.35
N LEU A 143 -11.41 17.98 -40.55
CA LEU A 143 -12.70 18.51 -41.02
C LEU A 143 -13.59 19.00 -39.88
N CYS A 144 -13.31 18.59 -38.64
CA CYS A 144 -14.12 18.95 -37.49
C CYS A 144 -13.91 20.43 -37.12
N PRO A 145 -15.00 21.22 -36.97
CA PRO A 145 -14.90 22.55 -36.40
C PRO A 145 -14.32 22.50 -34.97
N PRO A 146 -13.41 23.42 -34.60
CA PRO A 146 -12.77 23.42 -33.29
C PRO A 146 -13.75 23.68 -32.14
N GLU A 147 -14.90 24.28 -32.42
CA GLU A 147 -15.97 24.55 -31.45
C GLU A 147 -16.67 23.27 -30.96
N LYS A 148 -16.52 22.14 -31.68
CA LYS A 148 -17.17 20.85 -31.38
C LYS A 148 -16.25 19.95 -30.56
N ASN A 149 -15.92 20.39 -29.35
CA ASN A 149 -15.00 19.70 -28.43
C ASN A 149 -15.36 18.22 -28.17
N LEU A 150 -16.64 17.89 -28.03
CA LEU A 150 -17.09 16.51 -27.74
C LEU A 150 -16.85 15.56 -28.93
N ASP A 151 -17.20 15.98 -30.15
CA ASP A 151 -16.96 15.18 -31.36
C ASP A 151 -15.46 15.04 -31.62
N LEU A 152 -14.72 16.14 -31.48
CA LEU A 152 -13.27 16.15 -31.65
C LEU A 152 -12.57 15.22 -30.63
N SER A 153 -12.99 15.22 -29.37
CA SER A 153 -12.49 14.29 -28.34
C SER A 153 -12.73 12.82 -28.71
N THR A 154 -13.87 12.53 -29.34
CA THR A 154 -14.23 11.19 -29.81
C THR A 154 -13.34 10.77 -30.99
N PHE A 155 -13.03 11.68 -31.91
CA PHE A 155 -12.15 11.38 -33.04
C PHE A 155 -10.72 11.09 -32.59
N TYR A 156 -10.17 11.88 -31.66
CA TYR A 156 -8.87 11.62 -31.05
C TYR A 156 -8.84 10.25 -30.34
N GLN A 157 -9.86 9.91 -29.55
CA GLN A 157 -9.89 8.62 -28.85
C GLN A 157 -10.02 7.42 -29.80
N ASN A 158 -10.76 7.56 -30.90
CA ASN A 158 -10.86 6.51 -31.93
C ASN A 158 -9.52 6.33 -32.67
N ARG A 159 -8.78 7.41 -32.93
CA ARG A 159 -7.43 7.34 -33.50
C ARG A 159 -6.44 6.69 -32.54
N ALA A 160 -6.49 7.06 -31.26
CA ALA A 160 -5.72 6.40 -30.20
C ALA A 160 -6.02 4.90 -30.11
N ALA A 161 -7.27 4.49 -30.32
CA ALA A 161 -7.64 3.08 -30.35
C ALA A 161 -6.92 2.31 -31.47
N ALA A 162 -6.78 2.92 -32.65
CA ALA A 162 -6.05 2.34 -33.77
C ALA A 162 -4.54 2.28 -33.52
N TYR A 163 -3.96 3.32 -32.90
CA TYR A 163 -2.55 3.29 -32.49
C TYR A 163 -2.25 2.22 -31.45
N GLU A 164 -3.18 1.93 -30.54
CA GLU A 164 -3.03 0.85 -29.56
C GLU A 164 -2.94 -0.53 -30.24
N GLN A 165 -3.73 -0.77 -31.28
CA GLN A 165 -3.65 -2.02 -32.04
C GLN A 165 -2.31 -2.18 -32.78
N LEU A 166 -1.68 -1.05 -33.14
CA LEU A 166 -0.34 -1.00 -33.72
C LEU A 166 0.78 -0.94 -32.67
N GLN A 167 0.45 -1.00 -31.36
CA GLN A 167 1.39 -0.89 -30.24
C GLN A 167 2.23 0.41 -30.24
N LYS A 168 1.71 1.48 -30.84
CA LYS A 168 2.33 2.81 -30.87
C LYS A 168 1.97 3.62 -29.61
N TRP A 169 2.51 3.19 -28.47
CA TRP A 169 2.06 3.67 -27.14
C TRP A 169 2.26 5.18 -26.91
N THR A 170 3.31 5.77 -27.50
CA THR A 170 3.56 7.22 -27.44
C THR A 170 2.45 8.03 -28.10
N GLU A 171 2.00 7.62 -29.28
CA GLU A 171 0.94 8.25 -30.04
C GLU A 171 -0.42 8.03 -29.38
N VAL A 172 -0.65 6.85 -28.79
CA VAL A 172 -1.84 6.60 -27.96
C VAL A 172 -1.92 7.60 -26.82
N ALA A 173 -0.83 7.81 -26.08
CA ALA A 173 -0.80 8.74 -24.95
C ALA A 173 -1.08 10.18 -25.40
N GLN A 174 -0.46 10.63 -26.49
CA GLN A 174 -0.67 11.98 -27.03
C GLN A 174 -2.12 12.22 -27.48
N ASP A 175 -2.70 11.29 -28.25
CA ASP A 175 -4.09 11.42 -28.72
C ASP A 175 -5.09 11.33 -27.57
N CYS A 176 -4.84 10.47 -26.58
CA CYS A 176 -5.69 10.42 -25.39
C CYS A 176 -5.58 11.69 -24.55
N THR A 177 -4.40 12.31 -24.44
CA THR A 177 -4.23 13.60 -23.76
C THR A 177 -5.06 14.68 -24.43
N LYS A 178 -5.00 14.81 -25.76
CA LYS A 178 -5.87 15.75 -26.50
C LYS A 178 -7.36 15.47 -26.29
N ALA A 179 -7.76 14.20 -26.26
CA ALA A 179 -9.14 13.82 -25.99
C ALA A 179 -9.59 14.22 -24.57
N VAL A 180 -8.72 14.10 -23.57
CA VAL A 180 -8.98 14.47 -22.17
C VAL A 180 -8.97 15.98 -21.96
N GLU A 181 -8.10 16.72 -22.66
CA GLU A 181 -8.11 18.20 -22.66
C GLU A 181 -9.46 18.75 -23.16
N LEU A 182 -10.02 18.13 -24.19
CA LEU A 182 -11.33 18.50 -24.76
C LEU A 182 -12.51 17.98 -23.92
N ASN A 183 -12.38 16.81 -23.30
CA ASN A 183 -13.39 16.21 -22.44
C ASN A 183 -12.75 15.56 -21.20
N PRO A 184 -12.62 16.31 -20.08
CA PRO A 184 -11.94 15.84 -18.88
C PRO A 184 -12.59 14.63 -18.20
N LYS A 185 -13.89 14.38 -18.45
CA LYS A 185 -14.64 13.26 -17.85
C LYS A 185 -14.70 12.04 -18.77
N TYR A 186 -13.88 12.00 -19.83
CA TYR A 186 -13.94 10.93 -20.81
C TYR A 186 -13.22 9.65 -20.35
N VAL A 187 -13.95 8.80 -19.62
CA VAL A 187 -13.44 7.56 -19.01
C VAL A 187 -12.67 6.67 -20.01
N LYS A 188 -13.18 6.49 -21.23
CA LYS A 188 -12.51 5.64 -22.25
C LYS A 188 -11.17 6.20 -22.72
N ALA A 189 -10.99 7.52 -22.73
CA ALA A 189 -9.71 8.14 -23.09
C ALA A 189 -8.73 8.05 -21.91
N LEU A 190 -9.18 8.35 -20.69
CA LEU A 190 -8.37 8.21 -19.47
C LEU A 190 -7.86 6.78 -19.27
N PHE A 191 -8.73 5.78 -19.39
CA PHE A 191 -8.31 4.38 -19.22
C PHE A 191 -7.35 3.91 -20.32
N ARG A 192 -7.52 4.39 -21.55
CA ARG A 192 -6.57 4.08 -22.65
C ARG A 192 -5.22 4.76 -22.45
N ARG A 193 -5.22 6.01 -21.95
CA ARG A 193 -4.00 6.73 -21.58
C ARG A 193 -3.26 6.05 -20.44
N ALA A 194 -3.97 5.60 -19.42
CA ALA A 194 -3.41 4.78 -18.34
C ALA A 194 -2.70 3.52 -18.86
N LYS A 195 -3.34 2.76 -19.76
CA LYS A 195 -2.70 1.59 -20.39
C LYS A 195 -1.45 1.95 -21.18
N ALA A 196 -1.47 3.07 -21.90
CA ALA A 196 -0.29 3.55 -22.61
C ALA A 196 0.83 3.92 -21.63
N HIS A 197 0.52 4.61 -20.53
CA HIS A 197 1.49 4.93 -19.48
C HIS A 197 2.05 3.68 -18.79
N GLU A 198 1.23 2.66 -18.54
CA GLU A 198 1.71 1.35 -18.04
C GLU A 198 2.74 0.73 -18.99
N LYS A 199 2.50 0.78 -20.31
CA LYS A 199 3.41 0.23 -21.33
C LYS A 199 4.68 1.04 -21.53
N LEU A 200 4.64 2.34 -21.22
CA LEU A 200 5.79 3.25 -21.27
C LEU A 200 6.58 3.30 -19.95
N ASP A 201 6.20 2.49 -18.95
CA ASP A 201 6.75 2.50 -17.58
C ASP A 201 6.54 3.82 -16.81
N ASN A 202 5.60 4.66 -17.26
CA ASN A 202 5.18 5.89 -16.58
C ASN A 202 4.18 5.57 -15.47
N LYS A 203 4.64 4.88 -14.43
CA LYS A 203 3.80 4.30 -13.36
C LYS A 203 3.01 5.35 -12.58
N LYS A 204 3.58 6.55 -12.36
CA LYS A 204 2.94 7.61 -11.57
C LYS A 204 1.74 8.21 -12.31
N GLU A 205 1.94 8.58 -13.57
CA GLU A 205 0.92 9.12 -14.47
C GLU A 205 -0.18 8.08 -14.71
N CYS A 206 0.22 6.80 -14.87
CA CYS A 206 -0.74 5.70 -14.93
C CYS A 206 -1.62 5.63 -13.68
N LEU A 207 -1.05 5.76 -12.48
CA LEU A 207 -1.81 5.71 -11.24
C LEU A 207 -2.80 6.87 -11.13
N GLU A 208 -2.39 8.09 -11.50
CA GLU A 208 -3.25 9.27 -11.49
C GLU A 208 -4.47 9.09 -12.42
N ASP A 209 -4.23 8.63 -13.65
CA ASP A 209 -5.28 8.37 -14.64
C ASP A 209 -6.24 7.26 -14.19
N VAL A 210 -5.72 6.13 -13.71
CA VAL A 210 -6.57 5.02 -13.24
C VAL A 210 -7.36 5.42 -12.00
N THR A 211 -6.78 6.23 -11.11
CA THR A 211 -7.50 6.76 -9.94
C THR A 211 -8.69 7.62 -10.38
N ALA A 212 -8.49 8.50 -11.37
CA ALA A 212 -9.58 9.28 -11.95
C ALA A 212 -10.66 8.38 -12.57
N VAL A 213 -10.27 7.35 -13.32
CA VAL A 213 -11.19 6.36 -13.91
C VAL A 213 -12.00 5.64 -12.82
N CYS A 214 -11.35 5.13 -11.77
CA CYS A 214 -12.01 4.44 -10.67
C CYS A 214 -13.04 5.34 -9.96
N ILE A 215 -12.72 6.62 -9.75
CA ILE A 215 -13.64 7.60 -9.17
C ILE A 215 -14.83 7.85 -10.10
N LEU A 216 -14.59 8.06 -11.40
CA LEU A 216 -15.65 8.34 -12.38
C LEU A 216 -16.58 7.13 -12.62
N GLU A 217 -16.05 5.92 -12.53
CA GLU A 217 -16.80 4.66 -12.63
C GLU A 217 -17.37 4.19 -11.28
N ALA A 218 -17.21 4.97 -10.21
CA ALA A 218 -17.62 4.62 -8.85
C ALA A 218 -17.17 3.21 -8.41
N PHE A 219 -15.95 2.82 -8.80
CA PHE A 219 -15.32 1.53 -8.52
C PHE A 219 -16.12 0.29 -8.99
N GLN A 220 -17.02 0.46 -9.98
CA GLN A 220 -17.83 -0.65 -10.50
C GLN A 220 -17.03 -1.53 -11.47
N ASN A 221 -16.08 -0.95 -12.19
CA ASN A 221 -15.30 -1.64 -13.20
C ASN A 221 -14.08 -2.35 -12.59
N GLN A 222 -14.12 -3.68 -12.58
CA GLN A 222 -13.02 -4.50 -12.06
C GLN A 222 -11.71 -4.32 -12.84
N GLN A 223 -11.75 -4.02 -14.15
CA GLN A 223 -10.52 -3.86 -14.94
C GLN A 223 -9.71 -2.63 -14.47
N SER A 224 -10.39 -1.52 -14.20
CA SER A 224 -9.81 -0.30 -13.67
C SER A 224 -9.20 -0.53 -12.29
N MET A 225 -9.91 -1.25 -11.41
CA MET A 225 -9.42 -1.59 -10.08
C MET A 225 -8.19 -2.51 -10.10
N LEU A 226 -8.16 -3.53 -10.97
CA LEU A 226 -7.02 -4.43 -11.11
C LEU A 226 -5.77 -3.69 -11.60
N LEU A 227 -5.93 -2.75 -12.55
CA LEU A 227 -4.81 -1.93 -13.02
C LEU A 227 -4.29 -1.01 -11.90
N ALA A 228 -5.19 -0.39 -11.12
CA ALA A 228 -4.81 0.42 -9.96
C ALA A 228 -4.03 -0.40 -8.94
N ASP A 229 -4.54 -1.56 -8.53
CA ASP A 229 -3.90 -2.45 -7.56
C ASP A 229 -2.51 -2.89 -8.04
N LYS A 230 -2.39 -3.28 -9.31
CA LYS A 230 -1.10 -3.67 -9.90
C LYS A 230 -0.08 -2.54 -9.83
N VAL A 231 -0.45 -1.33 -10.28
CA VAL A 231 0.46 -0.17 -10.33
C VAL A 231 0.82 0.29 -8.91
N LEU A 232 -0.14 0.30 -7.99
CA LEU A 232 0.10 0.60 -6.57
C LEU A 232 1.07 -0.38 -5.93
N LYS A 233 0.93 -1.69 -6.18
CA LYS A 233 1.86 -2.72 -5.68
C LYS A 233 3.28 -2.50 -6.21
N LEU A 234 3.42 -2.16 -7.49
CA LEU A 234 4.74 -1.91 -8.10
C LEU A 234 5.40 -0.66 -7.50
N LEU A 235 4.70 0.47 -7.51
CA LEU A 235 5.20 1.73 -6.92
C LEU A 235 5.48 1.58 -5.42
N GLY A 236 4.62 0.86 -4.71
CA GLY A 236 4.79 0.54 -3.30
C GLY A 236 6.05 -0.26 -3.04
N LYS A 237 6.31 -1.31 -3.85
CA LYS A 237 7.54 -2.11 -3.75
C LYS A 237 8.80 -1.31 -4.06
N GLU A 238 8.79 -0.47 -5.09
CA GLU A 238 9.93 0.38 -5.45
C GLU A 238 10.27 1.35 -4.31
N LYS A 239 9.29 2.13 -3.86
CA LYS A 239 9.46 3.08 -2.74
C LYS A 239 9.81 2.38 -1.43
N ALA A 240 9.21 1.23 -1.14
CA ALA A 240 9.53 0.44 0.04
C ALA A 240 10.98 -0.05 -0.01
N LYS A 241 11.45 -0.56 -1.15
CA LYS A 241 12.83 -1.03 -1.31
C LYS A 241 13.85 0.09 -1.11
N GLU A 242 13.59 1.27 -1.65
CA GLU A 242 14.47 2.44 -1.45
C GLU A 242 14.51 2.87 0.02
N LYS A 243 13.34 2.98 0.65
CA LYS A 243 13.25 3.39 2.06
C LYS A 243 13.83 2.33 3.01
N TYR A 244 13.69 1.06 2.69
CA TYR A 244 14.19 -0.04 3.51
C TYR A 244 15.73 -0.09 3.55
N LYS A 245 16.42 0.30 2.47
CA LYS A 245 17.89 0.39 2.44
C LYS A 245 18.44 1.41 3.44
N ASN A 246 17.74 2.51 3.61
CA ASN A 246 18.17 3.63 4.47
C ASN A 246 17.40 3.65 5.80
N ARG A 247 16.76 2.53 6.17
CA ARG A 247 15.98 2.43 7.41
C ARG A 247 16.94 2.35 8.59
N GLU A 248 16.71 3.20 9.58
CA GLU A 248 17.38 3.08 10.87
C GLU A 248 16.81 1.90 11.65
N PRO A 249 17.66 1.09 12.31
CA PRO A 249 17.21 0.02 13.19
C PRO A 249 16.50 0.63 14.39
N LEU A 250 15.17 0.59 14.39
CA LEU A 250 14.36 1.09 15.49
C LEU A 250 13.86 -0.08 16.32
N MET A 251 14.14 -0.02 17.62
CA MET A 251 13.60 -0.97 18.58
C MET A 251 12.07 -0.82 18.68
N PRO A 252 11.31 -1.92 18.71
CA PRO A 252 9.87 -1.86 18.94
C PRO A 252 9.55 -1.41 20.37
N SER A 253 8.28 -1.12 20.66
CA SER A 253 7.90 -0.63 21.98
C SER A 253 8.20 -1.67 23.08
N PRO A 254 8.59 -1.24 24.30
CA PRO A 254 8.81 -2.16 25.42
C PRO A 254 7.63 -3.10 25.67
N GLN A 255 6.40 -2.59 25.55
CA GLN A 255 5.19 -3.39 25.69
C GLN A 255 5.06 -4.48 24.63
N PHE A 256 5.44 -4.17 23.38
CA PHE A 256 5.46 -5.15 22.30
C PHE A 256 6.50 -6.25 22.59
N ILE A 257 7.69 -5.87 23.07
CA ILE A 257 8.75 -6.84 23.42
C ILE A 257 8.29 -7.77 24.53
N LYS A 258 7.71 -7.24 25.61
CA LYS A 258 7.13 -8.05 26.70
C LYS A 258 6.03 -8.99 26.20
N SER A 259 5.12 -8.48 25.38
CA SER A 259 4.07 -9.30 24.78
C SER A 259 4.63 -10.38 23.86
N TYR A 260 5.69 -10.08 23.11
CA TYR A 260 6.36 -11.06 22.26
C TYR A 260 6.98 -12.19 23.09
N PHE A 261 7.75 -11.87 24.13
CA PHE A 261 8.36 -12.89 24.98
C PHE A 261 7.32 -13.68 25.79
N SER A 262 6.18 -13.11 26.15
CA SER A 262 5.09 -13.86 26.79
C SER A 262 4.44 -14.94 25.90
N SER A 263 4.70 -14.91 24.58
CA SER A 263 4.20 -15.94 23.66
C SER A 263 5.05 -17.22 23.64
N PHE A 264 6.22 -17.19 24.29
CA PHE A 264 7.12 -18.33 24.45
C PHE A 264 7.10 -18.80 25.90
N THR A 265 6.46 -19.95 26.13
CA THR A 265 6.29 -20.54 27.46
C THR A 265 7.40 -21.51 27.82
N ASP A 266 7.92 -22.25 26.84
CA ASP A 266 8.91 -23.31 27.04
C ASP A 266 10.29 -22.92 26.48
N ASP A 267 10.65 -21.65 26.67
CA ASP A 267 11.87 -21.04 26.19
C ASP A 267 12.81 -20.65 27.35
N ILE A 268 14.05 -21.13 27.27
CA ILE A 268 15.11 -20.90 28.25
C ILE A 268 15.46 -19.41 28.33
N ILE A 269 15.29 -18.67 27.24
CA ILE A 269 15.54 -17.22 27.20
C ILE A 269 14.46 -16.48 27.99
N SER A 270 13.20 -16.87 27.79
CA SER A 270 12.02 -16.21 28.37
C SER A 270 11.80 -16.56 29.84
N GLN A 271 12.30 -17.71 30.30
CA GLN A 271 12.23 -18.08 31.71
C GLN A 271 13.18 -17.22 32.56
N PRO A 272 12.73 -16.71 33.74
CA PRO A 272 13.59 -15.98 34.67
C PRO A 272 14.83 -16.79 35.03
N LEU A 273 15.96 -16.12 35.29
CA LEU A 273 17.13 -16.79 35.86
C LEU A 273 16.71 -17.46 37.16
N LEU A 274 16.76 -18.80 37.22
CA LEU A 274 16.70 -19.50 38.50
C LEU A 274 17.89 -18.98 39.31
N LYS A 275 17.61 -18.16 40.35
CA LYS A 275 18.58 -17.94 41.44
C LYS A 275 18.96 -19.33 41.90
N GLY A 276 20.26 -19.66 41.77
CA GLY A 276 20.76 -21.03 41.84
C GLY A 276 20.09 -21.86 42.92
N GLU A 277 19.76 -23.10 42.58
CA GLU A 277 19.43 -24.12 43.58
C GLU A 277 20.56 -24.10 44.61
N LYS A 278 20.21 -23.79 45.87
CA LYS A 278 21.11 -24.06 46.99
C LYS A 278 21.36 -25.56 46.97
N SER A 279 22.59 -25.99 46.74
CA SER A 279 23.00 -27.31 47.21
C SER A 279 22.76 -27.35 48.72
N ASP A 280 22.12 -28.43 49.20
CA ASP A 280 21.66 -28.61 50.58
C ASP A 280 22.78 -28.57 51.65
N GLU A 281 24.04 -28.31 51.27
CA GLU A 281 25.20 -28.29 52.17
C GLU A 281 25.59 -26.89 52.70
N ASP A 282 25.02 -25.79 52.20
CA ASP A 282 25.35 -24.43 52.66
C ASP A 282 24.23 -23.79 53.51
N LYS A 283 23.83 -24.46 54.61
CA LYS A 283 22.78 -23.95 55.53
C LYS A 283 23.25 -23.05 56.68
N ASP A 284 24.54 -22.77 56.83
CA ASP A 284 25.05 -22.07 58.03
C ASP A 284 25.77 -20.75 57.78
N LYS A 285 25.46 -20.03 56.69
CA LYS A 285 25.88 -18.62 56.53
C LYS A 285 24.69 -17.72 56.20
N GLU A 286 24.12 -17.13 57.25
CA GLU A 286 23.32 -15.92 57.15
C GLU A 286 24.21 -14.75 56.69
N GLY A 287 23.88 -14.16 55.55
CA GLY A 287 24.53 -12.95 55.05
C GLY A 287 25.11 -13.11 53.66
N GLU A 288 24.75 -12.17 52.78
CA GLU A 288 25.10 -12.04 51.37
C GLU A 288 24.36 -12.96 50.39
N ALA A 289 23.44 -12.33 49.66
CA ALA A 289 23.03 -12.78 48.35
C ALA A 289 24.28 -13.05 47.53
N SER A 290 24.52 -14.31 47.19
CA SER A 290 25.61 -14.70 46.31
C SER A 290 25.35 -14.07 44.94
N GLU A 291 25.93 -12.88 44.70
CA GLU A 291 26.03 -12.30 43.37
C GLU A 291 26.70 -13.34 42.48
N VAL A 292 25.95 -13.91 41.54
CA VAL A 292 26.53 -14.71 40.46
C VAL A 292 27.36 -13.77 39.61
N LYS A 293 28.62 -13.54 40.00
CA LYS A 293 29.68 -12.89 39.22
C LYS A 293 30.20 -13.85 38.14
N GLU A 294 29.33 -14.56 37.43
CA GLU A 294 29.73 -15.13 36.15
C GLU A 294 29.72 -13.99 35.13
N ASN A 295 30.91 -13.61 34.68
CA ASN A 295 31.14 -12.50 33.76
C ASN A 295 30.73 -12.86 32.31
N SER A 296 29.58 -13.53 32.14
CA SER A 296 29.03 -13.95 30.84
C SER A 296 28.21 -12.80 30.23
N GLY A 297 28.42 -12.56 28.93
CA GLY A 297 27.66 -11.60 28.15
C GLY A 297 26.19 -11.96 28.04
N TYR A 298 25.84 -13.26 28.03
CA TYR A 298 24.44 -13.71 28.00
C TYR A 298 23.70 -13.39 29.31
N LEU A 299 24.33 -13.62 30.47
CA LEU A 299 23.74 -13.31 31.78
C LEU A 299 23.50 -11.80 31.93
N ARG A 300 24.44 -10.98 31.47
CA ARG A 300 24.26 -9.51 31.41
C ARG A 300 23.15 -9.11 30.44
N ALA A 301 23.04 -9.77 29.30
CA ALA A 301 21.94 -9.53 28.36
C ALA A 301 20.57 -9.84 28.98
N LYS A 302 20.45 -10.89 29.80
CA LYS A 302 19.24 -11.17 30.58
C LYS A 302 18.92 -10.09 31.61
N GLN A 303 19.93 -9.57 32.33
CA GLN A 303 19.73 -8.43 33.25
C GLN A 303 19.15 -7.23 32.50
N TYR A 304 19.67 -6.92 31.31
CA TYR A 304 19.13 -5.84 30.48
C TYR A 304 17.72 -6.09 29.94
N MET A 305 17.29 -7.35 29.79
CA MET A 305 15.88 -7.66 29.49
C MET A 305 14.97 -7.31 30.66
N GLU A 306 15.40 -7.61 31.89
CA GLU A 306 14.65 -7.30 33.12
C GLU A 306 14.61 -5.79 33.40
N GLU A 307 15.71 -5.08 33.14
CA GLU A 307 15.80 -3.62 33.24
C GLU A 307 15.14 -2.86 32.07
N GLU A 308 14.58 -3.59 31.09
CA GLU A 308 13.98 -3.03 29.86
C GLU A 308 14.97 -2.20 29.01
N ASN A 309 16.27 -2.45 29.17
CA ASN A 309 17.36 -1.78 28.46
C ASN A 309 17.74 -2.56 27.20
N TYR A 310 16.82 -2.62 26.24
CA TYR A 310 16.94 -3.56 25.12
C TYR A 310 18.07 -3.25 24.13
N ASP A 311 18.51 -2.00 24.01
CA ASP A 311 19.52 -1.57 23.04
C ASP A 311 20.89 -2.24 23.27
N LYS A 312 21.19 -2.60 24.52
CA LYS A 312 22.47 -3.22 24.90
C LYS A 312 22.52 -4.72 24.66
N ILE A 313 21.38 -5.38 24.47
CA ILE A 313 21.29 -6.85 24.41
C ILE A 313 22.13 -7.43 23.26
N ILE A 314 22.08 -6.81 22.08
CA ILE A 314 22.86 -7.25 20.92
C ILE A 314 24.36 -7.14 21.18
N SER A 315 24.80 -6.07 21.85
CA SER A 315 26.21 -5.85 22.15
C SER A 315 26.76 -6.87 23.15
N GLU A 316 26.04 -7.15 24.23
CA GLU A 316 26.47 -8.15 25.22
C GLU A 316 26.39 -9.58 24.68
N SER A 317 25.36 -9.90 23.90
CA SER A 317 25.25 -11.20 23.23
C SER A 317 26.41 -11.42 22.25
N THR A 318 26.83 -10.37 21.53
CA THR A 318 27.98 -10.44 20.61
C THR A 318 29.28 -10.73 21.34
N LYS A 319 29.51 -10.10 22.50
CA LYS A 319 30.70 -10.37 23.35
C LYS A 319 30.76 -11.82 23.81
N GLU A 320 29.62 -12.42 24.19
CA GLU A 320 29.56 -13.83 24.59
C GLU A 320 29.92 -14.77 23.42
N ILE A 321 29.42 -14.46 22.22
CA ILE A 321 29.66 -15.24 21.01
C ILE A 321 31.13 -15.19 20.59
N GLU A 322 31.75 -14.00 20.65
CA GLU A 322 33.17 -13.81 20.36
C GLU A 322 34.08 -14.52 21.37
N ALA A 323 33.68 -14.52 22.65
CA ALA A 323 34.39 -15.22 23.71
C ALA A 323 34.24 -16.75 23.65
N LYS A 324 33.35 -17.29 22.79
CA LYS A 324 32.92 -18.70 22.78
C LYS A 324 32.57 -19.18 24.19
N GLY A 325 31.80 -18.35 24.90
CA GLY A 325 31.41 -18.60 26.27
C GLY A 325 30.50 -19.82 26.42
N LYS A 326 30.25 -20.20 27.67
CA LYS A 326 29.40 -21.35 28.02
C LYS A 326 27.98 -21.22 27.46
N TYR A 327 27.47 -20.00 27.32
CA TYR A 327 26.10 -19.71 26.88
C TYR A 327 26.04 -19.22 25.42
N MET A 328 26.96 -19.70 24.58
CA MET A 328 27.08 -19.26 23.19
C MET A 328 25.82 -19.53 22.37
N ALA A 329 25.19 -20.71 22.52
CA ALA A 329 23.99 -21.09 21.78
C ALA A 329 22.79 -20.20 22.16
N GLU A 330 22.63 -19.91 23.45
CA GLU A 330 21.61 -19.03 24.00
C GLU A 330 21.83 -17.58 23.55
N ALA A 331 23.07 -17.10 23.57
CA ALA A 331 23.44 -15.77 23.09
C ALA A 331 23.14 -15.59 21.60
N LEU A 332 23.41 -16.60 20.77
CA LEU A 332 23.05 -16.59 19.34
C LEU A 332 21.54 -16.47 19.14
N LEU A 333 20.75 -17.29 19.84
CA LEU A 333 19.30 -17.27 19.73
C LEU A 333 18.68 -15.95 20.25
N LEU A 334 19.22 -15.41 21.33
CA LEU A 334 18.81 -14.10 21.88
C LEU A 334 19.14 -12.98 20.89
N ARG A 335 20.36 -12.95 20.35
CA ARG A 335 20.77 -11.95 19.35
C ARG A 335 19.92 -12.05 18.09
N ALA A 336 19.69 -13.25 17.58
CA ALA A 336 18.80 -13.49 16.44
C ALA A 336 17.38 -12.97 16.71
N THR A 337 16.85 -13.19 17.91
CA THR A 337 15.53 -12.71 18.32
C THR A 337 15.45 -11.19 18.24
N PHE A 338 16.45 -10.48 18.79
CA PHE A 338 16.48 -9.02 18.73
C PHE A 338 16.71 -8.49 17.31
N TYR A 339 17.49 -9.17 16.48
CA TYR A 339 17.56 -8.84 15.05
C TYR A 339 16.20 -9.00 14.36
N LEU A 340 15.43 -10.05 14.65
CA LEU A 340 14.07 -10.21 14.12
C LEU A 340 13.11 -9.12 14.62
N LEU A 341 13.19 -8.75 15.91
CA LEU A 341 12.37 -7.66 16.50
C LEU A 341 12.66 -6.29 15.87
N ILE A 342 13.94 -6.02 15.56
CA ILE A 342 14.35 -4.82 14.81
C ILE A 342 13.93 -4.93 13.33
N GLY A 343 13.56 -6.11 12.84
CA GLY A 343 13.24 -6.37 11.45
C GLY A 343 14.48 -6.55 10.57
N ASN A 344 15.63 -6.87 11.14
CA ASN A 344 16.85 -7.24 10.42
C ASN A 344 16.94 -8.76 10.23
N ALA A 345 16.06 -9.31 9.37
CA ALA A 345 16.02 -10.74 9.07
C ALA A 345 17.35 -11.27 8.48
N ASN A 346 18.08 -10.43 7.73
CA ASN A 346 19.33 -10.82 7.09
C ASN A 346 20.44 -11.11 8.12
N ALA A 347 20.51 -10.32 9.19
CA ALA A 347 21.47 -10.55 10.29
C ALA A 347 21.02 -11.68 11.22
N ALA A 348 19.71 -11.91 11.38
CA ALA A 348 19.19 -12.98 12.22
C ALA A 348 19.45 -14.38 11.64
N LYS A 349 19.35 -14.53 10.31
CA LYS A 349 19.47 -15.83 9.63
C LYS A 349 20.74 -16.63 9.97
N PRO A 350 21.97 -16.08 9.89
CA PRO A 350 23.18 -16.85 10.20
C PRO A 350 23.21 -17.32 11.67
N ASP A 351 22.74 -16.49 12.60
CA ASP A 351 22.68 -16.87 14.01
C ASP A 351 21.71 -18.04 14.23
N LEU A 352 20.54 -18.02 13.59
CA LEU A 352 19.56 -19.12 13.65
C LEU A 352 20.12 -20.39 13.02
N ASP A 353 20.72 -20.29 11.83
CA ASP A 353 21.31 -21.44 11.14
C ASP A 353 22.44 -22.06 11.97
N GLN A 354 23.23 -21.24 12.66
CA GLN A 354 24.28 -21.70 13.57
C GLN A 354 23.71 -22.47 14.77
N VAL A 355 22.68 -21.95 15.46
CA VAL A 355 22.05 -22.65 16.60
C VAL A 355 21.47 -24.00 16.17
N ILE A 356 20.87 -24.08 14.98
CA ILE A 356 20.30 -25.33 14.47
C ILE A 356 21.39 -26.37 14.16
N SER A 357 22.58 -25.93 13.75
CA SER A 357 23.72 -26.81 13.44
C SER A 357 24.47 -27.34 14.68
N MET A 358 24.24 -26.75 15.85
CA MET A 358 24.91 -27.16 17.11
C MET A 358 24.19 -28.37 17.72
N GLU A 359 24.72 -29.58 17.52
CA GLU A 359 24.11 -30.83 18.02
C GLU A 359 24.13 -30.94 19.55
N ASP A 360 25.12 -30.31 20.20
CA ASP A 360 25.32 -30.22 21.65
C ASP A 360 24.37 -29.21 22.31
N ALA A 361 23.73 -28.34 21.54
CA ALA A 361 22.79 -27.36 22.05
C ALA A 361 21.48 -28.02 22.54
N ASN A 362 20.90 -27.42 23.58
CA ASN A 362 19.63 -27.87 24.16
C ASN A 362 18.55 -28.01 23.07
N VAL A 363 17.82 -29.13 23.09
CA VAL A 363 16.75 -29.46 22.15
C VAL A 363 15.73 -28.33 22.03
N LYS A 364 15.36 -27.71 23.17
CA LYS A 364 14.40 -26.59 23.21
C LYS A 364 14.89 -25.36 22.47
N LEU A 365 16.19 -25.04 22.55
CA LEU A 365 16.80 -23.92 21.82
C LEU A 365 16.75 -24.15 20.31
N ARG A 366 17.03 -25.37 19.86
CA ARG A 366 16.98 -25.74 18.44
C ARG A 366 15.56 -25.69 17.89
N ALA A 367 14.59 -26.22 18.64
CA ALA A 367 13.16 -26.11 18.28
C ALA A 367 12.74 -24.64 18.19
N ASN A 368 13.15 -23.81 19.15
CA ASN A 368 12.85 -22.37 19.16
C ASN A 368 13.52 -21.61 17.99
N ALA A 369 14.76 -21.92 17.66
CA ALA A 369 15.45 -21.38 16.49
C ALA A 369 14.71 -21.70 15.19
N LEU A 370 14.19 -22.93 15.04
CA LEU A 370 13.36 -23.33 13.90
C LEU A 370 12.02 -22.59 13.84
N ILE A 371 11.35 -22.36 14.98
CA ILE A 371 10.13 -21.52 15.05
C ILE A 371 10.43 -20.11 14.51
N LYS A 372 11.54 -19.51 14.94
CA LYS A 372 11.94 -18.16 14.52
C LYS A 372 12.33 -18.11 13.05
N ARG A 373 13.07 -19.11 12.55
CA ARG A 373 13.45 -19.22 11.13
C ARG A 373 12.24 -19.47 10.23
N GLY A 374 11.32 -20.33 10.66
CA GLY A 374 10.05 -20.58 9.98
C GLY A 374 9.17 -19.33 9.90
N SER A 375 9.10 -18.54 10.98
CA SER A 375 8.40 -17.26 11.02
C SER A 375 9.03 -16.22 10.09
N MET A 376 10.36 -16.17 10.05
CA MET A 376 11.13 -15.31 9.14
C MET A 376 10.86 -15.66 7.67
N TYR A 377 10.84 -16.94 7.29
CA TYR A 377 10.50 -17.36 5.92
C TYR A 377 9.06 -16.99 5.53
N MET A 378 8.13 -17.00 6.48
CA MET A 378 6.76 -16.56 6.22
C MET A 378 6.72 -15.06 5.87
N GLN A 379 7.46 -14.22 6.60
CA GLN A 379 7.60 -12.79 6.27
C GLN A 379 8.21 -12.55 4.88
N GLN A 380 9.08 -13.46 4.42
CA GLN A 380 9.71 -13.43 3.10
C GLN A 380 8.84 -14.03 1.98
N GLN A 381 7.58 -14.40 2.28
CA GLN A 381 6.66 -15.07 1.35
C GLN A 381 7.22 -16.41 0.81
N GLN A 382 7.96 -17.15 1.65
CA GLN A 382 8.50 -18.48 1.35
C GLN A 382 7.78 -19.56 2.20
N PRO A 383 6.51 -19.89 1.90
CA PRO A 383 5.69 -20.75 2.74
C PRO A 383 6.18 -22.21 2.80
N VAL A 384 6.86 -22.68 1.76
CA VAL A 384 7.36 -24.06 1.69
C VAL A 384 8.49 -24.26 2.72
N LEU A 385 9.50 -23.38 2.72
CA LEU A 385 10.60 -23.43 3.68
C LEU A 385 10.11 -23.18 5.11
N SER A 386 9.17 -22.25 5.27
CA SER A 386 8.52 -22.00 6.56
C SER A 386 7.87 -23.27 7.12
N THR A 387 7.11 -24.00 6.29
CA THR A 387 6.43 -25.23 6.70
C THR A 387 7.43 -26.34 7.04
N GLN A 388 8.54 -26.44 6.30
CA GLN A 388 9.61 -27.40 6.60
C GLN A 388 10.19 -27.17 7.98
N ASP A 389 10.54 -25.92 8.32
CA ASP A 389 11.10 -25.58 9.63
C ASP A 389 10.11 -25.88 10.78
N PHE A 390 8.82 -25.58 10.61
CA PHE A 390 7.81 -25.89 11.63
C PHE A 390 7.58 -27.40 11.82
N ASN A 391 7.75 -28.20 10.77
CA ASN A 391 7.67 -29.65 10.88
C ASN A 391 8.92 -30.19 11.59
N MET A 392 10.12 -29.75 11.19
CA MET A 392 11.37 -30.11 11.86
C MET A 392 11.36 -29.74 13.36
N ALA A 393 10.79 -28.59 13.72
CA ALA A 393 10.67 -28.17 15.12
C ALA A 393 9.79 -29.15 15.93
N ALA A 394 8.69 -29.63 15.32
CA ALA A 394 7.79 -30.60 15.96
C ALA A 394 8.40 -32.01 16.04
N ASP A 395 9.27 -32.37 15.09
CA ASP A 395 9.98 -33.65 15.10
C ASP A 395 11.09 -33.66 16.17
N ILE A 396 11.78 -32.53 16.36
CA ILE A 396 12.86 -32.38 17.34
C ILE A 396 12.32 -32.30 18.77
N ASP A 397 11.24 -31.55 18.99
CA ASP A 397 10.64 -31.38 20.32
C ASP A 397 9.11 -31.57 20.29
N PRO A 398 8.62 -32.83 20.27
CA PRO A 398 7.21 -33.12 20.09
C PRO A 398 6.30 -32.68 21.24
N GLN A 399 6.87 -32.40 22.42
CA GLN A 399 6.13 -32.01 23.62
C GLN A 399 6.13 -30.48 23.84
N ASN A 400 6.75 -29.72 22.95
CA ASN A 400 6.88 -28.27 23.08
C ASN A 400 5.60 -27.53 22.65
N ALA A 401 4.94 -26.87 23.60
CA ALA A 401 3.73 -26.11 23.33
C ALA A 401 3.96 -24.94 22.35
N ASP A 402 5.13 -24.29 22.41
CA ASP A 402 5.43 -23.09 21.61
C ASP A 402 5.49 -23.42 20.12
N VAL A 403 5.98 -24.61 19.76
CA VAL A 403 6.02 -25.10 18.37
C VAL A 403 4.62 -25.15 17.79
N TYR A 404 3.68 -25.79 18.48
CA TYR A 404 2.31 -25.94 18.00
C TYR A 404 1.53 -24.63 18.05
N HIS A 405 1.79 -23.78 19.05
CA HIS A 405 1.18 -22.45 19.16
C HIS A 405 1.53 -21.59 17.94
N HIS A 406 2.81 -21.42 17.64
CA HIS A 406 3.27 -20.61 16.50
C HIS A 406 2.89 -21.23 15.15
N ARG A 407 2.98 -22.56 15.03
CA ARG A 407 2.54 -23.28 13.82
C ARG A 407 1.04 -23.08 13.57
N GLY A 408 0.22 -23.10 14.64
CA GLY A 408 -1.21 -22.83 14.58
C GLY A 408 -1.52 -21.42 14.12
N GLN A 409 -0.84 -20.42 14.69
CA GLN A 409 -0.97 -19.01 14.26
C GLN A 409 -0.65 -18.83 12.78
N VAL A 410 0.45 -19.43 12.31
CA VAL A 410 0.86 -19.32 10.90
C VAL A 410 -0.14 -19.98 9.95
N ARG A 411 -0.74 -21.13 10.33
CA ARG A 411 -1.79 -21.78 9.54
C ARG A 411 -3.05 -20.93 9.47
N ASN A 412 -3.51 -20.38 10.61
CA ASN A 412 -4.70 -19.53 10.68
C ASN A 412 -4.58 -18.22 9.90
N ILE A 413 -3.36 -17.70 9.72
CA ILE A 413 -3.13 -16.48 8.92
C ILE A 413 -3.12 -16.79 7.41
N ARG A 414 -2.81 -18.03 7.04
CA ARG A 414 -2.67 -18.45 5.64
C ARG A 414 -4.01 -18.85 5.01
N ASP A 415 -4.84 -19.54 5.78
CA ASP A 415 -6.18 -19.98 5.39
C ASP A 415 -7.19 -18.83 5.57
#